data_AF-A0A316MHM8-F1
#
_entry.id   AF-A0A316MHM8-F1
#
_cell.length_a   1.000
_cell.length_b   1.000
_cell.length_c   1.000
_cell.angle_alpha   90.00
_cell.angle_beta   90.00
_cell.angle_gamma   90.00
#
_symmetry.space_group_name_H-M   'P 1'
#
loop_
_entity.id
_entity.type
_entity.pdbx_description
1 polymer ?
#
loop_
_entity_poly.entity_id
_entity_poly.type
_entity_poly.pdbx_seq_one_letter_code
_entity_poly.pdbx_strand_id
1 'polypeptide(L)'
;MYLCSNCHRGDVGVHGKNGHYLDSRLKLKFQNKLEIMFNKQQLTKEEINEVLKISDKALYTLLKTLKVDKGKYDREDIIRACMGGKIIIEPYK
;
A
#
# COMPACT_ATOMS: atom_id res chain seq x y z
N MET A 1 -2.99 -8.86 -5.51
CA MET A 1 -1.87 -9.57 -6.14
C MET A 1 -2.08 -11.04 -5.86
N TYR A 2 -2.23 -11.87 -6.90
CA TYR A 2 -2.37 -13.32 -6.71
C TYR A 2 -0.99 -13.97 -6.77
N LEU A 3 -0.61 -14.68 -5.70
CA LEU A 3 0.60 -15.48 -5.64
C LEU A 3 0.22 -16.95 -5.81
N CYS A 4 1.03 -17.71 -6.55
CA CYS A 4 0.84 -19.17 -6.61
C CYS A 4 1.10 -19.79 -5.24
N SER A 5 0.65 -21.04 -5.03
CA SER A 5 0.78 -21.74 -3.75
C SER A 5 2.20 -21.67 -3.17
N ASN A 6 3.23 -21.89 -4.00
CA ASN A 6 4.62 -21.82 -3.58
C ASN A 6 5.06 -20.40 -3.16
N CYS A 7 4.74 -19.37 -3.95
CA CYS A 7 5.08 -17.98 -3.62
C CYS A 7 4.25 -17.44 -2.44
N HIS A 8 3.14 -18.08 -2.09
CA HIS A 8 2.31 -17.70 -0.95
C HIS A 8 2.75 -18.41 0.34
N ARG A 9 2.92 -19.75 0.30
CA ARG A 9 3.12 -20.60 1.49
C ARG A 9 4.32 -21.55 1.43
N GLY A 10 5.01 -21.68 0.31
CA GLY A 10 6.26 -22.46 0.24
C GLY A 10 7.36 -21.82 1.08
N ASP A 11 8.49 -22.50 1.26
CA ASP A 11 9.56 -22.03 2.16
C ASP A 11 10.08 -20.63 1.83
N VAL A 12 10.07 -20.25 0.55
CA VAL A 12 10.46 -18.91 0.05
C VAL A 12 9.26 -18.01 -0.26
N GLY A 13 8.03 -18.50 -0.02
CA GLY A 13 6.80 -17.75 -0.16
C GLY A 13 6.64 -16.72 0.96
N VAL A 14 5.74 -15.75 0.79
CA VAL A 14 5.60 -14.62 1.75
C VAL A 14 5.21 -15.04 3.18
N HIS A 15 4.60 -16.21 3.35
CA HIS A 15 4.31 -16.82 4.65
C HIS A 15 5.25 -18.00 5.01
N GLY A 16 6.30 -18.22 4.21
CA GLY A 16 7.31 -19.24 4.42
C GLY A 16 8.45 -18.79 5.34
N LYS A 17 9.20 -19.76 5.87
CA LYS A 17 10.32 -19.54 6.80
C LYS A 17 11.39 -18.59 6.25
N ASN A 18 11.65 -18.64 4.94
CA ASN A 18 12.64 -17.84 4.23
C ASN A 18 11.97 -16.79 3.31
N GLY A 19 10.73 -16.41 3.61
CA GLY A 19 9.89 -15.54 2.78
C GLY A 19 10.20 -14.05 2.81
N HIS A 20 10.99 -13.60 3.78
CA HIS A 20 11.18 -12.17 4.08
C HIS A 20 11.66 -11.35 2.89
N TYR A 21 12.55 -11.90 2.06
CA TYR A 21 13.03 -11.22 0.86
C TYR A 21 11.90 -11.01 -0.16
N LEU A 22 11.11 -12.04 -0.43
CA LEU A 22 10.00 -11.96 -1.37
C LEU A 22 8.94 -10.98 -0.86
N ASP A 23 8.56 -11.08 0.41
CA ASP A 23 7.61 -10.19 1.06
C ASP A 23 8.04 -8.72 0.96
N SER A 24 9.29 -8.40 1.33
CA SER A 24 9.84 -7.05 1.27
C SER A 24 9.83 -6.49 -0.16
N ARG A 25 10.24 -7.31 -1.14
CA ARG A 25 10.25 -6.91 -2.56
C ARG A 25 8.85 -6.65 -3.11
N LEU A 26 7.87 -7.47 -2.74
CA LEU A 26 6.48 -7.29 -3.18
C LEU A 26 5.84 -6.05 -2.54
N LYS A 27 6.13 -5.80 -1.26
CA LYS A 27 5.71 -4.57 -0.55
C LYS A 27 6.32 -3.33 -1.18
N LEU A 28 7.63 -3.33 -1.46
CA LEU A 28 8.28 -2.21 -2.16
C LEU A 28 7.69 -1.96 -3.55
N LYS A 29 7.46 -3.02 -4.33
CA LYS A 29 6.79 -2.91 -5.64
C LYS A 29 5.38 -2.30 -5.52
N PHE A 30 4.63 -2.69 -4.49
CA PHE A 30 3.30 -2.13 -4.24
C PHE A 30 3.38 -0.65 -3.84
N GLN A 31 4.27 -0.28 -2.92
CA GLN A 31 4.52 1.10 -2.52
C GLN A 31 4.89 1.98 -3.73
N ASN A 32 5.86 1.55 -4.54
CA ASN A 32 6.28 2.30 -5.73
C ASN A 32 5.14 2.49 -6.73
N LYS A 33 4.26 1.48 -6.87
CA LYS A 33 3.06 1.61 -7.69
C LYS A 33 2.11 2.68 -7.15
N LEU A 34 1.92 2.77 -5.83
CA LEU A 34 1.09 3.80 -5.21
C LEU A 34 1.70 5.20 -5.41
N GLU A 35 3.01 5.35 -5.23
CA GLU A 35 3.72 6.62 -5.47
C GLU A 35 3.54 7.11 -6.92
N ILE A 36 3.59 6.20 -7.90
CA ILE A 36 3.35 6.54 -9.31
C ILE A 36 1.88 6.91 -9.56
N MET A 37 0.95 6.15 -8.98
CA MET A 37 -0.49 6.35 -9.23
C MET A 37 -1.06 7.60 -8.53
N PHE A 38 -0.58 7.92 -7.33
CA PHE A 38 -0.96 9.13 -6.61
C PHE A 38 -0.08 10.32 -7.02
N ASN A 39 -0.37 10.88 -8.18
CA ASN A 39 0.42 11.96 -8.78
C ASN A 39 0.20 13.36 -8.16
N LYS A 40 -0.61 13.49 -7.10
CA LYS A 40 -0.88 14.75 -6.38
C LYS A 40 -0.38 14.65 -4.94
N GLN A 41 0.02 15.78 -4.35
CA GLN A 41 0.40 15.81 -2.92
C GLN A 41 -0.80 15.68 -1.99
N GLN A 42 -1.96 16.17 -2.41
CA GLN A 42 -3.20 16.10 -1.65
C GLN A 42 -4.32 15.57 -2.53
N LEU A 43 -5.10 14.62 -2.03
CA LEU A 43 -6.15 13.94 -2.78
C LEU A 43 -7.49 13.96 -2.06
N THR A 44 -8.60 14.08 -2.79
CA THR A 44 -9.94 13.86 -2.24
C THR A 44 -10.23 12.37 -2.10
N LYS A 45 -11.29 12.03 -1.36
CA LYS A 45 -11.76 10.64 -1.22
C LYS A 45 -12.05 9.99 -2.58
N GLU A 46 -12.64 10.75 -3.50
CA GLU A 46 -13.02 10.31 -4.83
C GLU A 46 -11.78 9.97 -5.66
N GLU A 47 -10.79 10.87 -5.69
CA GLU A 47 -9.51 10.66 -6.39
C GLU A 47 -8.76 9.45 -5.84
N ILE A 48 -8.79 9.24 -4.51
CA ILE A 48 -8.20 8.07 -3.88
C ILE A 48 -8.90 6.78 -4.37
N ASN A 49 -10.23 6.81 -4.47
CA ASN A 49 -10.98 5.63 -4.91
C ASN A 49 -10.85 5.33 -6.41
N GLU A 50 -10.68 6.36 -7.25
CA GLU A 50 -10.39 6.19 -8.67
C GLU A 50 -9.11 5.38 -8.91
N VAL A 51 -8.11 5.59 -8.03
CA VAL A 51 -6.84 4.86 -8.03
C VAL A 51 -6.97 3.46 -7.42
N LEU A 52 -7.54 3.36 -6.21
CA LEU A 52 -7.55 2.11 -5.45
C LEU A 52 -8.65 1.12 -5.92
N LYS A 53 -9.78 1.64 -6.40
CA LYS A 53 -10.94 0.87 -6.87
C LYS A 53 -11.41 -0.18 -5.86
N ILE A 54 -11.60 0.25 -4.62
CA ILE A 54 -12.03 -0.60 -3.50
C ILE A 54 -13.46 -0.26 -3.08
N SER A 55 -14.08 -1.14 -2.29
CA SER A 55 -15.42 -0.86 -1.74
C SER A 55 -15.41 0.38 -0.85
N ASP A 56 -16.53 1.10 -0.78
CA ASP A 56 -16.68 2.28 0.09
C ASP A 56 -16.39 1.97 1.56
N LYS A 57 -16.74 0.77 2.04
CA LYS A 57 -16.44 0.33 3.40
C LYS A 57 -14.94 0.19 3.64
N ALA A 58 -14.22 -0.38 2.67
CA ALA A 58 -12.77 -0.50 2.73
C ALA A 58 -12.10 0.88 2.67
N LEU A 59 -12.56 1.74 1.77
CA LEU A 59 -12.08 3.12 1.65
C LEU A 59 -12.32 3.91 2.94
N TYR A 60 -13.51 3.83 3.52
CA TYR A 60 -13.82 4.46 4.80
C TYR A 60 -12.89 3.95 5.91
N THR A 61 -12.67 2.64 5.99
CA THR A 61 -11.79 2.04 7.00
C THR A 61 -10.34 2.48 6.84
N LEU A 62 -9.88 2.65 5.61
CA LEU A 62 -8.54 3.15 5.28
C LEU A 62 -8.37 4.62 5.72
N LEU A 63 -9.35 5.46 5.43
CA LEU A 63 -9.26 6.91 5.61
C LEU A 63 -9.64 7.40 7.00
N LYS A 64 -10.42 6.64 7.78
CA LYS A 64 -11.02 7.10 9.06
C LYS A 64 -10.01 7.59 10.10
N THR A 65 -8.76 7.13 10.03
CA THR A 65 -7.70 7.51 10.98
C THR A 65 -6.76 8.58 10.44
N LEU A 66 -6.93 9.00 9.19
CA LEU A 66 -6.06 9.97 8.54
C LEU A 66 -6.53 11.39 8.84
N LYS A 67 -5.58 12.33 8.92
CA LYS A 67 -5.90 13.74 9.00
C LYS A 67 -6.47 14.18 7.65
N VAL A 68 -7.49 15.02 7.71
CA VAL A 68 -8.13 15.62 6.54
C VAL A 68 -8.14 17.13 6.71
N ASP A 69 -7.62 17.85 5.72
CA ASP A 69 -7.71 19.31 5.65
C ASP A 69 -8.51 19.69 4.41
N LYS A 70 -9.56 20.50 4.59
CA LYS A 70 -10.44 20.97 3.51
C LYS A 70 -10.90 19.85 2.56
N GLY A 71 -11.21 18.67 3.12
CA GLY A 71 -11.67 17.50 2.37
C GLY A 71 -10.59 16.73 1.62
N LYS A 72 -9.30 17.03 1.85
CA LYS A 72 -8.16 16.36 1.20
C LYS A 72 -7.26 15.67 2.22
N TYR A 73 -6.64 14.59 1.77
CA TYR A 73 -5.70 13.78 2.52
C TYR A 73 -4.31 13.92 1.91
N ASP A 74 -3.28 13.94 2.75
CA ASP A 74 -1.90 13.98 2.29
C ASP A 74 -1.51 12.63 1.65
N ARG A 75 -0.79 12.70 0.53
CA ARG A 75 -0.38 11.52 -0.25
C ARG A 75 0.37 10.50 0.59
N GLU A 76 1.33 10.97 1.38
CA GLU A 76 2.16 10.09 2.21
C GLU A 76 1.33 9.33 3.25
N ASP A 77 0.35 10.00 3.88
CA ASP A 77 -0.55 9.39 4.84
C ASP A 77 -1.40 8.29 4.20
N ILE A 78 -1.90 8.52 2.99
CA ILE A 78 -2.64 7.51 2.21
C ILE A 78 -1.74 6.30 1.91
N ILE A 79 -0.52 6.53 1.43
CA ILE A 79 0.43 5.46 1.11
C ILE A 79 0.79 4.66 2.36
N ARG A 80 1.10 5.34 3.48
CA ARG A 80 1.35 4.68 4.76
C ARG A 80 0.16 3.83 5.21
N ALA A 81 -1.06 4.33 5.07
CA ALA A 81 -2.27 3.57 5.40
C ALA A 81 -2.38 2.29 4.56
N CYS A 82 -2.19 2.38 3.25
CA CYS A 82 -2.17 1.24 2.34
C CYS A 82 -1.08 0.21 2.69
N MET A 83 0.04 0.68 3.26
CA MET A 83 1.18 -0.13 3.65
C MET A 83 1.13 -0.61 5.11
N GLY A 84 -0.01 -0.47 5.80
CA GLY A 84 -0.16 -0.91 7.19
C GLY A 84 0.65 -0.08 8.19
N GLY A 85 0.84 1.20 7.90
CA GLY A 85 1.52 2.18 8.74
C GLY A 85 3.04 2.25 8.57
N LYS A 86 3.62 1.52 7.60
CA LYS A 86 5.08 1.46 7.38
C LYS A 86 5.45 1.88 5.97
N ILE A 87 6.59 2.54 5.82
CA ILE A 87 7.24 2.74 4.52
C ILE A 87 8.41 1.78 4.43
N ILE A 88 8.53 1.10 3.29
CA ILE A 88 9.70 0.29 2.98
C ILE A 88 10.80 1.24 2.53
N ILE A 89 11.89 1.27 3.30
CA ILE A 89 13.13 1.96 2.94
C ILE A 89 13.99 0.90 2.28
N GLU A 90 14.32 1.09 1.00
CA GLU A 90 15.32 0.25 0.35
C GLU A 90 16.68 0.57 0.98
N PRO A 91 17.37 -0.40 1.61
CA PRO A 91 18.72 -0.15 2.07
C PRO A 91 19.60 0.13 0.84
N TYR A 92 20.29 1.27 0.85
CA TYR A 92 21.35 1.55 -0.11
C TYR A 92 22.31 0.34 -0.13
N LYS A 93 22.45 -0.29 -1.30
CA LYS A 93 23.44 -1.33 -1.55
C LYS A 93 24.77 -0.71 -1.96
#